data_AF-A0A1V8UNH5-F1
#
_entry.id   AF-A0A1V8UNH5-F1
#
_cell.length_a   1.000
_cell.length_b   1.000
_cell.length_c   1.000
_cell.angle_alpha   90.00
_cell.angle_beta   90.00
_cell.angle_gamma   90.00
#
_symmetry.space_group_name_H-M   'P 1'
#
loop_
_entity.id
_entity.type
_entity.pdbx_description
1 polymer ?
#
loop_
_entity_poly.entity_id
_entity_poly.type
_entity_poly.pdbx_seq_one_letter_code
_entity_poly.pdbx_strand_id
1 'polypeptide(L)'
;MLASFACAAFAGCLYLLIRTLPVPFSHARLSRGFSQDVKTPLPEKAPLVDPYSVIVPLLDFDWRSTPPVKIRPFKPMYYLTMALENMPLSELIEIDNTFLDRLALRRQITTQNPQETVACNRIATPAARELYSWMLGTYLPTRFPTMYEVRDGSLYSKATNETLPLRSGSGMGALTALTANVDTDFLILLPRTTPEGADIYHLEAFATCFPSGFSTFSKLGLPLADIHGPVPGYKDKLEKSMDRFFARLEKGRCVKRTNWQVTTNDVLFATVGNHMHVSSPEEAESEIELQRLRDEVVIDDCRLRCERQTLHRLPETGALVFAFKTYLYTLQEVKDEGLGEVLAEAIDGLGKGSVAGMEVYKRGVVWGEKVKKFLSS
;
A
#
# COMPACT_ATOMS: atom_id res chain seq x y z
N MET A 1 -0.25 2.40 51.47
CA MET A 1 0.00 3.84 51.76
C MET A 1 0.61 4.44 50.51
N LEU A 2 -0.25 5.02 49.67
CA LEU A 2 -0.36 6.48 49.46
C LEU A 2 0.82 6.99 48.61
N ALA A 3 0.65 7.11 47.28
CA ALA A 3 0.00 8.24 46.59
C ALA A 3 0.92 9.49 46.60
N SER A 4 1.03 10.35 45.60
CA SER A 4 0.56 10.49 44.20
C SER A 4 1.04 11.91 43.77
N PHE A 5 0.85 12.22 42.47
CA PHE A 5 0.78 13.55 41.86
C PHE A 5 2.12 14.24 41.50
N ALA A 6 2.47 14.46 40.23
CA ALA A 6 1.83 15.20 39.12
C ALA A 6 1.99 16.72 39.22
N CYS A 7 2.45 17.36 38.14
CA CYS A 7 1.76 18.54 37.57
C CYS A 7 2.27 18.92 36.16
N ALA A 8 1.36 19.52 35.42
CA ALA A 8 1.41 19.85 34.01
C ALA A 8 1.58 21.37 33.75
N ALA A 9 1.77 21.68 32.45
CA ALA A 9 1.37 22.90 31.74
C ALA A 9 2.14 24.23 31.98
N PHE A 10 2.45 24.93 30.88
CA PHE A 10 2.02 26.34 30.70
C PHE A 10 2.08 26.77 29.22
N ALA A 11 1.08 27.55 28.82
CA ALA A 11 0.94 28.27 27.57
C ALA A 11 0.95 29.78 27.84
N GLY A 12 1.36 30.61 26.87
CA GLY A 12 0.79 31.95 26.68
C GLY A 12 1.71 33.19 26.69
N CYS A 13 1.72 33.87 25.53
CA CYS A 13 1.68 35.34 25.27
C CYS A 13 2.85 36.29 25.67
N LEU A 14 3.31 37.16 24.75
CA LEU A 14 2.79 38.54 24.55
C LEU A 14 3.65 39.42 23.58
N TYR A 15 2.94 40.09 22.65
CA TYR A 15 3.10 41.37 21.93
C TYR A 15 4.32 42.31 22.08
N LEU A 16 4.67 43.00 20.97
CA LEU A 16 5.12 44.41 20.98
C LEU A 16 4.78 45.18 19.67
N LEU A 17 4.14 46.34 19.86
CA LEU A 17 3.71 47.37 18.91
C LEU A 17 4.77 48.48 18.83
N ILE A 18 5.06 49.05 17.65
CA ILE A 18 5.71 50.38 17.53
C ILE A 18 4.94 51.26 16.52
N ARG A 19 4.72 52.51 16.96
CA ARG A 19 3.92 53.59 16.38
C ARG A 19 4.58 54.34 15.21
N THR A 20 3.72 54.95 14.40
CA THR A 20 3.94 55.90 13.30
C THR A 20 4.17 57.35 13.76
N LEU A 21 4.89 58.17 12.97
CA LEU A 21 4.75 59.64 12.84
C LEU A 21 5.25 60.15 11.45
N PRO A 22 4.82 61.36 10.97
CA PRO A 22 4.64 61.71 9.54
C PRO A 22 5.59 62.80 9.00
N VAL A 23 5.68 62.96 7.67
CA VAL A 23 6.40 64.04 6.94
C VAL A 23 5.61 64.43 5.66
N PRO A 24 5.59 65.72 5.21
CA PRO A 24 4.40 66.36 4.64
C PRO A 24 4.32 66.41 3.10
N PHE A 25 3.12 66.82 2.64
CA PHE A 25 2.68 67.04 1.26
C PHE A 25 3.45 68.12 0.49
N SER A 26 3.61 67.91 -0.82
CA SER A 26 3.63 68.97 -1.83
C SER A 26 2.84 68.53 -3.07
N HIS A 27 1.91 69.39 -3.50
CA HIS A 27 1.01 69.19 -4.63
C HIS A 27 1.69 69.54 -5.95
N ALA A 28 1.69 68.61 -6.90
CA ALA A 28 1.79 68.92 -8.32
C ALA A 28 0.71 68.14 -9.09
N ARG A 29 -0.24 68.86 -9.70
CA ARG A 29 -1.22 68.32 -10.65
C ARG A 29 -0.49 68.00 -11.96
N LEU A 30 -0.55 66.76 -12.40
CA LEU A 30 -0.31 66.39 -13.80
C LEU A 30 -1.47 65.54 -14.31
N SER A 31 -1.93 65.93 -15.49
CA SER A 31 -3.11 65.51 -16.21
C SER A 31 -3.06 64.04 -16.67
N ARG A 32 -4.25 63.43 -16.74
CA ARG A 32 -4.53 62.09 -17.27
C ARG A 32 -3.94 61.88 -18.67
N GLY A 33 -3.07 60.87 -18.81
CA GLY A 33 -2.78 60.19 -20.06
C GLY A 33 -3.32 58.75 -19.98
N PHE A 34 -4.16 58.36 -20.93
CA PHE A 34 -4.59 56.98 -21.13
C PHE A 34 -3.37 56.14 -21.53
N SER A 35 -2.90 55.26 -20.64
CA SER A 35 -1.95 54.20 -21.01
C SER A 35 -2.74 52.95 -21.37
N GLN A 36 -2.59 52.47 -22.59
CA GLN A 36 -3.10 51.16 -23.00
C GLN A 36 -2.37 50.08 -22.21
N ASP A 37 -3.10 49.31 -21.40
CA ASP A 37 -2.58 48.11 -20.75
C ASP A 37 -2.25 47.06 -21.82
N VAL A 38 -0.99 47.01 -22.23
CA VAL A 38 -0.44 45.86 -22.96
C VAL A 38 -0.41 44.69 -21.97
N LYS A 39 -1.40 43.81 -22.05
CA LYS A 39 -1.38 42.53 -21.34
C LYS A 39 -0.21 41.70 -21.88
N THR A 40 0.90 41.70 -21.15
CA THR A 40 1.97 40.73 -21.34
C THR A 40 1.36 39.33 -21.23
N PRO A 41 1.51 38.44 -22.22
CA PRO A 41 1.06 37.07 -22.09
C PRO A 41 1.74 36.45 -20.87
N LEU A 42 0.96 35.82 -20.00
CA LEU A 42 1.52 34.95 -18.96
C LEU A 42 2.43 33.93 -19.66
N PRO A 43 3.62 33.63 -19.10
CA PRO A 43 4.50 32.65 -19.70
C PRO A 43 3.72 31.34 -19.91
N GLU A 44 3.76 30.87 -21.15
CA GLU A 44 3.16 29.61 -21.58
C GLU A 44 3.64 28.52 -20.60
N LYS A 45 2.69 27.85 -19.91
CA LYS A 45 3.05 26.76 -19.00
C LYS A 45 3.88 25.76 -19.81
N ALA A 46 5.10 25.50 -19.37
CA ALA A 46 5.93 24.45 -19.95
C ALA A 46 5.07 23.20 -20.15
N PRO A 47 5.20 22.48 -21.29
CA PRO A 47 4.39 21.31 -21.56
C PRO A 47 4.48 20.37 -20.36
N LEU A 48 3.32 20.04 -19.78
CA LEU A 48 3.22 19.11 -18.66
C LEU A 48 3.80 17.78 -19.12
N VAL A 49 5.01 17.47 -18.67
CA VAL A 49 5.64 16.17 -18.91
C VAL A 49 4.73 15.11 -18.30
N ASP A 50 4.35 14.09 -19.08
CA ASP A 50 3.52 13.00 -18.59
C ASP A 50 4.26 12.29 -17.45
N PRO A 51 3.76 12.32 -16.20
CA PRO A 51 4.45 11.72 -15.06
C PRO A 51 4.65 10.20 -15.23
N TYR A 52 3.85 9.53 -16.06
CA TYR A 52 3.99 8.11 -16.36
C TYR A 52 5.14 7.80 -17.35
N SER A 53 5.70 8.83 -17.99
CA SER A 53 6.89 8.73 -18.84
C SER A 53 8.21 9.03 -18.09
N VAL A 54 8.14 9.62 -16.90
CA VAL A 54 9.31 10.05 -16.11
C VAL A 54 9.68 8.98 -15.08
N ILE A 55 10.22 7.87 -15.57
CA ILE A 55 10.75 6.79 -14.72
C ILE A 55 12.27 6.90 -14.65
N VAL A 56 12.81 7.00 -13.44
CA VAL A 56 14.25 7.10 -13.20
C VAL A 56 14.88 5.71 -13.30
N PRO A 57 15.81 5.48 -14.25
CA PRO A 57 16.46 4.18 -14.43
C PRO A 57 17.39 3.83 -13.26
N LEU A 58 17.54 2.54 -12.97
CA LEU A 58 18.67 2.00 -12.21
C LEU A 58 19.65 1.34 -13.18
N LEU A 59 20.68 2.08 -13.59
CA LEU A 59 21.63 1.64 -14.62
C LEU A 59 22.58 0.53 -14.14
N ASP A 60 22.87 0.50 -12.84
CA ASP A 60 23.81 -0.45 -12.22
C ASP A 60 23.13 -1.48 -11.30
N PHE A 61 21.81 -1.66 -11.45
CA PHE A 61 21.06 -2.56 -10.59
C PHE A 61 21.34 -4.03 -10.89
N ASP A 62 21.85 -4.75 -9.89
CA ASP A 62 21.92 -6.21 -9.88
C ASP A 62 20.94 -6.77 -8.84
N TRP A 63 19.85 -7.36 -9.35
CA TRP A 63 18.85 -7.98 -8.49
C TRP A 63 19.42 -9.16 -7.70
N ARG A 64 20.45 -9.86 -8.22
CA ARG A 64 21.00 -11.06 -7.57
C ARG A 64 21.71 -10.75 -6.26
N SER A 65 22.29 -9.56 -6.14
CA SER A 65 22.98 -9.10 -4.93
C SER A 65 22.12 -8.16 -4.08
N THR A 66 20.93 -7.80 -4.53
CA THR A 66 20.04 -6.88 -3.80
C THR A 66 19.24 -7.67 -2.76
N PRO A 67 19.45 -7.48 -1.45
CA PRO A 67 18.65 -8.16 -0.44
C PRO A 67 17.21 -7.60 -0.40
N PRO A 68 16.23 -8.37 0.10
CA PRO A 68 14.89 -7.85 0.33
C PRO A 68 14.94 -6.66 1.31
N VAL A 69 14.12 -5.64 1.05
CA VAL A 69 13.98 -4.49 1.95
C VAL A 69 13.56 -4.98 3.34
N LYS A 70 14.11 -4.40 4.41
CA LYS A 70 13.71 -4.69 5.80
C LYS A 70 12.69 -3.68 6.30
N ILE A 71 11.44 -4.12 6.47
CA ILE A 71 10.33 -3.27 6.92
C ILE A 71 10.12 -3.45 8.44
N ARG A 72 10.22 -2.36 9.21
CA ARG A 72 10.10 -2.34 10.70
C ARG A 72 9.12 -1.23 11.17
N PRO A 73 7.81 -1.37 10.93
CA PRO A 73 6.81 -0.32 11.16
C PRO A 73 6.33 -0.30 12.62
N PHE A 74 7.21 -0.63 13.57
CA PHE A 74 6.84 -0.87 14.95
C PHE A 74 6.45 0.45 15.62
N LYS A 75 5.29 0.44 16.29
CA LYS A 75 4.76 1.58 17.04
C LYS A 75 4.20 1.06 18.36
N PRO A 76 4.49 1.73 19.49
CA PRO A 76 4.04 1.28 20.81
C PRO A 76 2.51 1.37 20.99
N MET A 77 1.84 2.17 20.16
CA MET A 77 0.38 2.23 20.10
C MET A 77 -0.10 2.16 18.66
N TYR A 78 -1.10 1.33 18.41
CA TYR A 78 -1.71 1.18 17.09
C TYR A 78 -2.78 2.24 16.82
N TYR A 79 -2.52 3.14 15.87
CA TYR A 79 -3.52 4.09 15.38
C TYR A 79 -4.05 3.66 14.03
N LEU A 80 -5.36 3.40 13.95
CA LEU A 80 -6.03 3.09 12.70
C LEU A 80 -6.13 4.37 11.86
N THR A 81 -5.15 4.55 11.00
CA THR A 81 -5.05 5.66 10.04
C THR A 81 -4.62 5.11 8.69
N MET A 82 -4.77 5.92 7.63
CA MET A 82 -4.28 5.52 6.31
C MET A 82 -2.75 5.45 6.23
N ALA A 83 -2.03 6.20 7.09
CA ALA A 83 -0.56 6.20 7.20
C ALA A 83 0.16 6.29 5.83
N LEU A 84 -0.30 7.20 4.97
CA LEU A 84 0.23 7.35 3.61
C LEU A 84 1.43 8.28 3.57
N GLU A 85 2.43 7.88 2.79
CA GLU A 85 3.59 8.66 2.42
C GLU A 85 3.59 8.86 0.90
N ASN A 86 3.91 10.07 0.43
CA ASN A 86 4.11 10.28 -1.01
C ASN A 86 5.39 9.56 -1.46
N MET A 87 5.37 9.03 -2.68
CA MET A 87 6.53 8.41 -3.30
C MET A 87 6.58 8.74 -4.80
N PRO A 88 7.76 8.76 -5.43
CA PRO A 88 7.84 8.84 -6.88
C PRO A 88 7.33 7.55 -7.53
N LEU A 89 6.72 7.66 -8.71
CA LEU A 89 6.30 6.49 -9.51
C LEU A 89 7.47 5.54 -9.79
N SER A 90 8.69 6.05 -9.88
CA SER A 90 9.90 5.25 -10.11
C SER A 90 10.12 4.15 -9.06
N GLU A 91 9.61 4.34 -7.85
CA GLU A 91 9.73 3.36 -6.75
C GLU A 91 8.56 2.36 -6.71
N LEU A 92 7.67 2.30 -7.72
CA LEU A 92 6.47 1.46 -7.65
C LEU A 92 6.77 -0.02 -7.34
N ILE A 93 7.70 -0.64 -8.06
CA ILE A 93 8.06 -2.07 -7.94
C ILE A 93 9.42 -2.25 -7.28
N GLU A 94 9.51 -3.22 -6.38
CA GLU A 94 10.76 -3.65 -5.74
C GLU A 94 11.17 -5.03 -6.26
N ILE A 95 12.40 -5.14 -6.74
CA ILE A 95 13.02 -6.41 -7.16
C ILE A 95 14.20 -6.66 -6.23
N ASP A 96 14.39 -7.92 -5.82
CA ASP A 96 15.47 -8.35 -4.94
C ASP A 96 15.95 -9.76 -5.35
N ASN A 97 16.88 -10.31 -4.60
CA ASN A 97 17.53 -11.58 -4.88
C ASN A 97 16.59 -12.80 -4.74
N THR A 98 15.35 -12.62 -4.27
CA THR A 98 14.33 -13.68 -4.23
C THR A 98 13.49 -13.74 -5.51
N PHE A 99 13.71 -12.83 -6.46
CA PHE A 99 12.85 -12.61 -7.63
C PHE A 99 12.47 -13.89 -8.39
N LEU A 100 13.43 -14.75 -8.76
CA LEU A 100 13.12 -15.95 -9.55
C LEU A 100 12.32 -16.99 -8.75
N ASP A 101 12.67 -17.21 -7.48
CA ASP A 101 11.92 -18.12 -6.60
C ASP A 101 10.49 -17.63 -6.40
N ARG A 102 10.32 -16.30 -6.27
CA ARG A 102 9.02 -15.66 -6.17
C ARG A 102 8.20 -15.82 -7.45
N LEU A 103 8.78 -15.63 -8.62
CA LEU A 103 8.07 -15.88 -9.88
C LEU A 103 7.65 -17.34 -10.03
N ALA A 104 8.53 -18.29 -9.69
CA ALA A 104 8.22 -19.72 -9.73
C ALA A 104 7.03 -20.06 -8.80
N LEU A 105 7.08 -19.56 -7.56
CA LEU A 105 6.00 -19.75 -6.59
C LEU A 105 4.68 -19.10 -7.06
N ARG A 106 4.73 -17.88 -7.61
CA ARG A 106 3.54 -17.19 -8.15
C ARG A 106 2.91 -18.00 -9.28
N ARG A 107 3.71 -18.49 -10.23
CA ARG A 107 3.25 -19.37 -11.32
C ARG A 107 2.58 -20.63 -10.79
N GLN A 108 3.21 -21.31 -9.84
CA GLN A 108 2.65 -22.50 -9.20
C GLN A 108 1.29 -22.21 -8.54
N ILE A 109 1.22 -21.16 -7.71
CA ILE A 109 0.01 -20.77 -6.98
C ILE A 109 -1.11 -20.43 -7.96
N THR A 110 -0.82 -19.69 -9.04
CA THR A 110 -1.81 -19.36 -10.08
C THR A 110 -2.31 -20.59 -10.82
N THR A 111 -1.44 -21.55 -11.14
CA THR A 111 -1.87 -22.81 -11.75
C THR A 111 -2.79 -23.61 -10.82
N GLN A 112 -2.47 -23.67 -9.53
CA GLN A 112 -3.24 -24.42 -8.54
C GLN A 112 -4.54 -23.71 -8.12
N ASN A 113 -4.57 -22.38 -8.16
CA ASN A 113 -5.66 -21.55 -7.64
C ASN A 113 -6.02 -20.41 -8.61
N PRO A 114 -6.43 -20.71 -9.86
CA PRO A 114 -6.56 -19.69 -10.91
C PRO A 114 -7.60 -18.62 -10.58
N GLN A 115 -8.77 -19.00 -10.08
CA GLN A 115 -9.85 -18.06 -9.74
C GLN A 115 -9.51 -17.16 -8.55
N GLU A 116 -8.74 -17.69 -7.59
CA GLU A 116 -8.37 -16.97 -6.39
C GLU A 116 -7.20 -16.01 -6.62
N THR A 117 -6.45 -16.21 -7.72
CA THR A 117 -5.26 -15.42 -8.03
C THR A 117 -5.46 -14.41 -9.14
N VAL A 118 -6.34 -14.69 -10.11
CA VAL A 118 -6.61 -13.77 -11.21
C VAL A 118 -8.10 -13.74 -11.52
N ALA A 119 -8.68 -12.54 -11.51
CA ALA A 119 -10.01 -12.29 -12.02
C ALA A 119 -10.11 -10.90 -12.64
N CYS A 120 -10.96 -10.74 -13.66
CA CYS A 120 -11.18 -9.46 -14.31
C CYS A 120 -12.63 -9.37 -14.79
N ASN A 121 -13.41 -8.49 -14.17
CA ASN A 121 -14.71 -8.13 -14.71
C ASN A 121 -14.55 -7.42 -16.06
N ARG A 122 -15.55 -7.54 -16.94
CA ARG A 122 -15.50 -6.95 -18.29
C ARG A 122 -15.23 -5.44 -18.26
N ILE A 123 -15.79 -4.74 -17.29
CA ILE A 123 -15.62 -3.28 -17.11
C ILE A 123 -14.16 -2.89 -16.80
N ALA A 124 -13.38 -3.77 -16.16
CA ALA A 124 -11.97 -3.53 -15.83
C ALA A 124 -10.98 -3.98 -16.91
N THR A 125 -11.46 -4.58 -18.01
CA THR A 125 -10.57 -5.03 -19.10
C THR A 125 -9.68 -3.92 -19.67
N PRO A 126 -10.17 -2.69 -19.91
CA PRO A 126 -9.30 -1.59 -20.35
C PRO A 126 -8.20 -1.26 -19.34
N ALA A 127 -8.54 -1.16 -18.06
CA ALA A 127 -7.60 -0.80 -16.99
C ALA A 127 -6.53 -1.89 -16.78
N ALA A 128 -6.93 -3.17 -16.83
CA ALA A 128 -5.99 -4.29 -16.77
C ALA A 128 -4.99 -4.27 -17.93
N ARG A 129 -5.47 -3.96 -19.15
CA ARG A 129 -4.62 -3.87 -20.34
C ARG A 129 -3.71 -2.64 -20.32
N GLU A 130 -4.18 -1.52 -19.81
CA GLU A 130 -3.41 -0.30 -19.62
C GLU A 130 -2.26 -0.54 -18.63
N LEU A 131 -2.56 -1.06 -17.43
CA LEU A 131 -1.55 -1.42 -16.43
C LEU A 131 -0.48 -2.34 -17.02
N TYR A 132 -0.91 -3.39 -17.72
CA TYR A 132 -0.01 -4.33 -18.37
C TYR A 132 0.89 -3.66 -19.41
N SER A 133 0.29 -2.89 -20.33
CA SER A 133 1.02 -2.28 -21.44
C SER A 133 2.02 -1.24 -20.93
N TRP A 134 1.63 -0.42 -19.95
CA TRP A 134 2.53 0.55 -19.32
C TRP A 134 3.63 -0.14 -18.51
N MET A 135 3.29 -1.18 -17.74
CA MET A 135 4.27 -1.91 -16.94
C MET A 135 5.37 -2.51 -17.82
N LEU A 136 4.99 -3.18 -18.92
CA LEU A 136 5.93 -3.88 -19.79
C LEU A 136 6.61 -2.94 -20.81
N GLY A 137 5.89 -1.98 -21.37
CA GLY A 137 6.40 -1.11 -22.43
C GLY A 137 7.18 0.09 -21.91
N THR A 138 6.87 0.56 -20.70
CA THR A 138 7.44 1.79 -20.15
C THR A 138 8.16 1.53 -18.83
N TYR A 139 7.47 1.01 -17.81
CA TYR A 139 7.99 1.00 -16.45
C TYR A 139 9.18 0.05 -16.27
N LEU A 140 9.01 -1.26 -16.51
CA LEU A 140 10.06 -2.26 -16.31
C LEU A 140 11.34 -2.01 -17.15
N PRO A 141 11.26 -1.77 -18.49
CA PRO A 141 12.45 -1.55 -19.30
C PRO A 141 13.16 -0.23 -18.97
N THR A 142 12.43 0.80 -18.53
CA THR A 142 13.04 2.07 -18.13
C THR A 142 13.64 1.98 -16.73
N ARG A 143 12.91 1.41 -15.75
CA ARG A 143 13.37 1.33 -14.36
C ARG A 143 14.51 0.33 -14.16
N PHE A 144 14.44 -0.82 -14.82
CA PHE A 144 15.38 -1.93 -14.66
C PHE A 144 15.99 -2.36 -16.00
N PRO A 145 16.74 -1.48 -16.69
CA PRO A 145 17.30 -1.76 -18.03
C PRO A 145 18.35 -2.88 -18.02
N THR A 146 18.94 -3.19 -16.86
CA THR A 146 19.83 -4.34 -16.67
C THR A 146 19.08 -5.67 -16.70
N MET A 147 17.77 -5.67 -16.46
CA MET A 147 16.92 -6.86 -16.40
C MET A 147 15.99 -7.00 -17.59
N TYR A 148 15.52 -5.89 -18.16
CA TYR A 148 14.52 -5.90 -19.21
C TYR A 148 14.93 -5.07 -20.41
N GLU A 149 14.46 -5.47 -21.58
CA GLU A 149 14.71 -4.79 -22.84
C GLU A 149 13.51 -4.93 -23.75
N VAL A 150 13.08 -3.85 -24.40
CA VAL A 150 12.04 -3.92 -25.43
C VAL A 150 12.67 -4.29 -26.76
N ARG A 151 12.20 -5.37 -27.38
CA ARG A 151 12.62 -5.86 -28.70
C ARG A 151 11.40 -6.29 -29.50
N ASP A 152 11.32 -5.87 -30.76
CA ASP A 152 10.31 -6.34 -31.72
C ASP A 152 8.86 -6.31 -31.19
N GLY A 153 8.49 -5.24 -30.48
CA GLY A 153 7.14 -5.08 -29.91
C GLY A 153 6.84 -5.97 -28.71
N SER A 154 7.88 -6.50 -28.05
CA SER A 154 7.78 -7.34 -26.85
C SER A 154 8.81 -6.92 -25.79
N LEU A 155 8.54 -7.22 -24.52
CA LEU A 155 9.49 -7.11 -23.42
C LEU A 155 10.25 -8.43 -23.28
N TYR A 156 11.57 -8.38 -23.43
CA TYR A 156 12.47 -9.48 -23.14
C TYR A 156 13.00 -9.36 -21.70
N SER A 157 12.83 -10.42 -20.91
CA SER A 157 13.38 -10.56 -19.56
C SER A 157 14.71 -11.29 -19.61
N LYS A 158 15.80 -10.60 -19.30
CA LYS A 158 17.16 -11.16 -19.22
C LYS A 158 17.30 -12.15 -18.05
N ALA A 159 16.45 -12.03 -17.02
CA ALA A 159 16.48 -12.90 -15.85
C ALA A 159 15.83 -14.28 -16.12
N THR A 160 14.75 -14.31 -16.90
CA THR A 160 14.02 -15.55 -17.22
C THR A 160 14.29 -16.08 -18.63
N ASN A 161 14.94 -15.29 -19.50
CA ASN A 161 15.10 -15.58 -20.94
C ASN A 161 13.76 -15.77 -21.66
N GLU A 162 12.72 -15.07 -21.21
CA GLU A 162 11.36 -15.13 -21.75
C GLU A 162 10.97 -13.77 -22.37
N THR A 163 10.04 -13.83 -23.32
CA THR A 163 9.53 -12.65 -24.04
C THR A 163 8.03 -12.52 -23.82
N LEU A 164 7.57 -11.31 -23.53
CA LEU A 164 6.16 -10.97 -23.33
C LEU A 164 5.70 -9.92 -24.35
N PRO A 165 4.58 -10.11 -25.05
CA PRO A 165 4.07 -9.09 -25.96
C PRO A 165 3.72 -7.81 -25.20
N LEU A 166 3.99 -6.62 -25.75
CA LEU A 166 3.67 -5.35 -25.06
C LEU A 166 2.16 -5.07 -24.95
N ARG A 167 1.33 -5.91 -25.57
CA ARG A 167 -0.12 -5.78 -25.57
C ARG A 167 -0.76 -7.13 -25.30
N SER A 168 -1.78 -7.15 -24.44
CA SER A 168 -2.62 -8.33 -24.21
C SER A 168 -3.95 -8.21 -24.94
N GLY A 169 -4.44 -9.34 -25.46
CA GLY A 169 -5.76 -9.44 -26.10
C GLY A 169 -6.94 -9.38 -25.13
N SER A 170 -6.71 -9.66 -23.84
CA SER A 170 -7.77 -9.70 -22.81
C SER A 170 -7.28 -9.19 -21.45
N GLY A 171 -8.21 -8.75 -20.59
CA GLY A 171 -7.89 -8.34 -19.21
C GLY A 171 -7.32 -9.49 -18.38
N MET A 172 -7.95 -10.67 -18.47
CA MET A 172 -7.45 -11.91 -17.84
C MET A 172 -6.02 -12.23 -18.26
N GLY A 173 -5.72 -12.25 -19.57
CA GLY A 173 -4.38 -12.54 -20.06
C GLY A 173 -3.34 -11.51 -19.60
N ALA A 174 -3.74 -10.25 -19.49
CA ALA A 174 -2.88 -9.18 -19.02
C ALA A 174 -2.49 -9.40 -17.53
N LEU A 175 -3.48 -9.69 -16.69
CA LEU A 175 -3.28 -9.92 -15.26
C LEU A 175 -2.55 -11.23 -14.98
N THR A 176 -2.85 -12.32 -15.68
CA THR A 176 -2.11 -13.58 -15.59
C THR A 176 -0.62 -13.38 -15.92
N ALA A 177 -0.32 -12.62 -16.96
CA ALA A 177 1.06 -12.32 -17.34
C ALA A 177 1.77 -11.45 -16.29
N LEU A 178 1.11 -10.45 -15.69
CA LEU A 178 1.65 -9.69 -14.56
C LEU A 178 1.96 -10.59 -13.37
N THR A 179 1.01 -11.45 -12.98
CA THR A 179 1.19 -12.39 -11.87
C THR A 179 2.42 -13.29 -12.06
N ALA A 180 2.62 -13.80 -13.28
CA ALA A 180 3.68 -14.74 -13.60
C ALA A 180 5.09 -14.10 -13.77
N ASN A 181 5.19 -12.77 -13.87
CA ASN A 181 6.43 -12.08 -14.26
C ASN A 181 6.80 -10.86 -13.40
N VAL A 182 5.91 -10.43 -12.50
CA VAL A 182 6.17 -9.34 -11.56
C VAL A 182 5.87 -9.83 -10.15
N ASP A 183 6.86 -9.77 -9.25
CA ASP A 183 6.70 -10.08 -7.83
C ASP A 183 5.98 -8.95 -7.08
N THR A 184 4.74 -8.69 -7.49
CA THR A 184 3.86 -7.68 -6.91
C THR A 184 2.42 -8.07 -7.22
N ASP A 185 1.56 -8.02 -6.21
CA ASP A 185 0.12 -8.22 -6.36
C ASP A 185 -0.56 -6.90 -6.75
N PHE A 186 -1.57 -6.97 -7.62
CA PHE A 186 -2.28 -5.82 -8.16
C PHE A 186 -3.78 -5.97 -8.00
N LEU A 187 -4.44 -4.95 -7.45
CA LEU A 187 -5.88 -4.80 -7.36
C LEU A 187 -6.30 -3.55 -8.13
N ILE A 188 -7.26 -3.69 -9.02
CA ILE A 188 -7.76 -2.61 -9.87
C ILE A 188 -9.14 -2.21 -9.39
N LEU A 189 -9.25 -0.95 -8.99
CA LEU A 189 -10.46 -0.36 -8.47
C LEU A 189 -11.02 0.64 -9.48
N LEU A 190 -12.31 0.54 -9.78
CA LEU A 190 -13.03 1.51 -10.61
C LEU A 190 -14.11 2.24 -9.81
N PRO A 191 -14.33 3.53 -10.07
CA PRO A 191 -15.40 4.27 -9.44
C PRO A 191 -16.75 3.87 -10.05
N ARG A 192 -17.78 3.81 -9.20
CA ARG A 192 -19.18 3.87 -9.59
C ARG A 192 -19.77 5.11 -8.92
N THR A 193 -20.26 6.04 -9.72
CA THR A 193 -20.85 7.28 -9.22
C THR A 193 -22.26 7.00 -8.72
N THR A 194 -22.54 7.32 -7.46
CA THR A 194 -23.89 7.20 -6.88
C THR A 194 -24.82 8.27 -7.45
N PRO A 195 -26.16 8.12 -7.31
CA PRO A 195 -27.12 9.17 -7.70
C PRO A 195 -26.82 10.54 -7.07
N GLU A 196 -26.20 10.55 -5.88
CA GLU A 196 -25.79 11.75 -5.14
C GLU A 196 -24.46 12.36 -5.64
N GLY A 197 -23.85 11.78 -6.68
CA GLY A 197 -22.63 12.27 -7.31
C GLY A 197 -21.33 11.89 -6.59
N ALA A 198 -21.37 10.93 -5.66
CA ALA A 198 -20.18 10.43 -4.98
C ALA A 198 -19.56 9.24 -5.73
N ASP A 199 -18.25 9.24 -5.93
CA ASP A 199 -17.55 8.08 -6.51
C ASP A 199 -17.21 7.05 -5.44
N ILE A 200 -17.80 5.86 -5.54
CA ILE A 200 -17.48 4.72 -4.68
C ILE A 200 -16.65 3.71 -5.48
N TYR A 201 -15.45 3.43 -4.98
CA TYR A 201 -14.52 2.52 -5.65
C TYR A 201 -14.84 1.07 -5.33
N HIS A 202 -14.86 0.25 -6.37
CA HIS A 202 -15.14 -1.19 -6.31
C HIS A 202 -13.96 -1.97 -6.84
N LEU A 203 -13.67 -3.14 -6.26
CA LEU A 203 -12.68 -4.07 -6.81
C LEU A 203 -13.22 -4.75 -8.06
N GLU A 204 -12.66 -4.45 -9.22
CA GLU A 204 -13.19 -4.95 -10.50
C GLU A 204 -12.23 -5.92 -11.21
N ALA A 205 -10.97 -5.93 -10.82
CA ALA A 205 -10.02 -6.94 -11.26
C ALA A 205 -8.85 -7.09 -10.28
N PHE A 206 -8.19 -8.24 -10.30
CA PHE A 206 -7.00 -8.47 -9.50
C PHE A 206 -6.05 -9.51 -10.11
N ALA A 207 -4.79 -9.40 -9.69
CA ALA A 207 -3.68 -10.32 -9.86
C ALA A 207 -3.02 -10.47 -8.47
N THR A 208 -3.49 -11.43 -7.66
CA THR A 208 -3.15 -11.55 -6.23
C THR A 208 -2.72 -12.97 -5.87
N CYS A 209 -1.42 -13.20 -5.73
CA CYS A 209 -0.86 -14.47 -5.27
C CYS A 209 -0.65 -14.56 -3.77
N PHE A 210 -0.47 -13.44 -3.06
CA PHE A 210 -0.13 -13.48 -1.64
C PHE A 210 -1.17 -12.74 -0.79
N PRO A 211 -2.46 -13.14 -0.82
CA PRO A 211 -3.44 -12.61 0.11
C PRO A 211 -3.09 -13.02 1.55
N SER A 212 -3.70 -12.34 2.53
CA SER A 212 -3.44 -12.62 3.94
C SER A 212 -4.74 -12.78 4.72
N GLY A 213 -5.25 -14.00 4.78
CA GLY A 213 -6.43 -14.35 5.57
C GLY A 213 -7.74 -13.88 4.96
N PHE A 214 -7.82 -13.74 3.64
CA PHE A 214 -9.06 -13.48 2.91
C PHE A 214 -9.02 -14.06 1.50
N SER A 215 -10.19 -14.45 0.96
CA SER A 215 -10.35 -14.74 -0.46
C SER A 215 -10.51 -13.43 -1.24
N THR A 216 -9.59 -13.11 -2.14
CA THR A 216 -9.67 -11.98 -3.07
C THR A 216 -10.83 -12.15 -4.04
N PHE A 217 -11.12 -13.38 -4.48
CA PHE A 217 -12.26 -13.66 -5.35
C PHE A 217 -13.58 -13.29 -4.68
N SER A 218 -13.75 -13.59 -3.39
CA SER A 218 -14.94 -13.21 -2.63
C SER A 218 -15.15 -11.69 -2.50
N LYS A 219 -14.10 -10.90 -2.74
CA LYS A 219 -14.11 -9.43 -2.68
C LYS A 219 -14.36 -8.77 -4.04
N LEU A 220 -14.37 -9.55 -5.13
CA LEU A 220 -14.58 -9.03 -6.48
C LEU A 220 -16.00 -8.45 -6.61
N GLY A 221 -16.07 -7.25 -7.16
CA GLY A 221 -17.30 -6.48 -7.36
C GLY A 221 -17.78 -5.71 -6.13
N LEU A 222 -17.16 -5.89 -4.96
CA LEU A 222 -17.56 -5.20 -3.73
C LEU A 222 -17.00 -3.76 -3.67
N PRO A 223 -17.73 -2.82 -3.04
CA PRO A 223 -17.20 -1.50 -2.71
C PRO A 223 -16.14 -1.58 -1.62
N LEU A 224 -15.26 -0.57 -1.53
CA LEU A 224 -14.21 -0.49 -0.50
C LEU A 224 -14.73 -0.73 0.92
N ALA A 225 -15.89 -0.18 1.26
CA ALA A 225 -16.48 -0.35 2.58
C ALA A 225 -16.77 -1.82 2.91
N ASP A 226 -17.35 -2.58 1.99
CA ASP A 226 -17.69 -3.99 2.19
C ASP A 226 -16.45 -4.89 2.18
N ILE A 227 -15.44 -4.53 1.38
CA ILE A 227 -14.13 -5.22 1.40
C ILE A 227 -13.53 -5.14 2.80
N HIS A 228 -13.57 -3.95 3.41
CA HIS A 228 -13.00 -3.67 4.73
C HIS A 228 -13.96 -3.88 5.90
N GLY A 229 -15.20 -4.32 5.66
CA GLY A 229 -16.20 -4.58 6.71
C GLY A 229 -15.68 -5.38 7.91
N PRO A 230 -14.82 -6.41 7.73
CA PRO A 230 -14.25 -7.16 8.84
C PRO A 230 -13.18 -6.43 9.67
N VAL A 231 -12.69 -5.26 9.22
CA VAL A 231 -11.65 -4.49 9.91
C VAL A 231 -12.27 -3.67 11.03
N PRO A 232 -11.91 -3.91 12.32
CA PRO A 232 -12.50 -3.18 13.43
C PRO A 232 -12.26 -1.67 13.30
N GLY A 233 -13.31 -0.88 13.54
CA GLY A 233 -13.24 0.58 13.49
C GLY A 233 -13.12 1.20 12.09
N TYR A 234 -13.10 0.40 11.00
CA TYR A 234 -12.97 0.94 9.64
C TYR A 234 -14.10 1.93 9.30
N LYS A 235 -15.36 1.51 9.49
CA LYS A 235 -16.55 2.31 9.17
C LYS A 235 -16.52 3.68 9.85
N ASP A 236 -16.18 3.69 11.13
CA ASP A 236 -16.22 4.91 11.94
C ASP A 236 -15.01 5.82 11.75
N LYS A 237 -13.82 5.24 11.51
CA LYS A 237 -12.55 5.99 11.53
C LYS A 237 -11.91 6.20 10.16
N LEU A 238 -12.13 5.31 9.20
CA LEU A 238 -11.42 5.31 7.92
C LEU A 238 -12.30 5.56 6.71
N GLU A 239 -13.48 4.95 6.62
CA GLU A 239 -14.30 4.91 5.40
C GLU A 239 -14.39 6.26 4.68
N LYS A 240 -14.94 7.28 5.35
CA LYS A 240 -15.10 8.62 4.77
C LYS A 240 -13.78 9.27 4.34
N SER A 241 -12.70 9.03 5.06
CA SER A 241 -11.38 9.59 4.72
C SER A 241 -10.75 8.87 3.53
N MET A 242 -10.94 7.56 3.45
CA MET A 242 -10.46 6.71 2.36
C MET A 242 -11.21 7.02 1.07
N ASP A 243 -12.54 7.07 1.09
CA ASP A 243 -13.34 7.41 -0.10
C ASP A 243 -12.95 8.77 -0.68
N ARG A 244 -12.83 9.80 0.17
CA ARG A 244 -12.40 11.14 -0.27
C ARG A 244 -10.99 11.12 -0.84
N PHE A 245 -10.08 10.36 -0.25
CA PHE A 245 -8.71 10.27 -0.74
C PHE A 245 -8.65 9.57 -2.10
N PHE A 246 -9.33 8.43 -2.25
CA PHE A 246 -9.36 7.65 -3.48
C PHE A 246 -10.01 8.44 -4.61
N ALA A 247 -11.09 9.17 -4.35
CA ALA A 247 -11.71 10.06 -5.34
C ALA A 247 -10.77 11.20 -5.79
N ARG A 248 -9.92 11.73 -4.89
CA ARG A 248 -9.06 12.90 -5.14
C ARG A 248 -7.64 12.56 -5.58
N LEU A 249 -7.21 11.30 -5.55
CA LEU A 249 -5.83 10.95 -5.91
C LEU A 249 -5.58 11.33 -7.38
N GLU A 250 -4.64 12.24 -7.61
CA GLU A 250 -4.34 12.78 -8.95
C GLU A 250 -3.46 11.82 -9.77
N LYS A 251 -3.56 11.90 -11.10
CA LYS A 251 -2.67 11.18 -12.01
C LYS A 251 -1.22 11.60 -11.75
N GLY A 252 -0.29 10.63 -11.75
CA GLY A 252 1.13 10.88 -11.49
C GLY A 252 1.50 10.93 -10.01
N ARG A 253 0.52 11.11 -9.12
CA ARG A 253 0.75 10.99 -7.68
C ARG A 253 0.69 9.52 -7.27
N CYS A 254 1.76 9.05 -6.63
CA CYS A 254 1.82 7.73 -6.01
C CYS A 254 2.02 7.88 -4.50
N VAL A 255 1.38 7.00 -3.74
CA VAL A 255 1.54 6.92 -2.30
C VAL A 255 1.90 5.50 -1.89
N LYS A 256 2.66 5.36 -0.81
CA LYS A 256 2.93 4.09 -0.13
C LYS A 256 2.47 4.11 1.31
N ARG A 257 2.25 2.91 1.84
CA ARG A 257 2.13 2.64 3.26
C ARG A 257 2.64 1.24 3.55
N THR A 258 2.80 0.94 4.83
CA THR A 258 3.08 -0.41 5.31
C THR A 258 1.90 -0.97 6.07
N ASN A 259 1.58 -2.23 5.80
CA ASN A 259 0.78 -3.06 6.69
C ASN A 259 1.67 -4.17 7.25
N TRP A 260 1.41 -4.61 8.49
CA TRP A 260 2.18 -5.69 9.11
C TRP A 260 1.33 -6.54 10.05
N GLN A 261 1.76 -7.78 10.26
CA GLN A 261 1.29 -8.67 11.32
C GLN A 261 2.28 -9.81 11.55
N VAL A 262 2.07 -10.61 12.58
CA VAL A 262 2.75 -11.89 12.73
C VAL A 262 1.86 -13.00 12.16
N THR A 263 2.42 -13.86 11.31
CA THR A 263 1.80 -15.11 10.86
C THR A 263 2.41 -16.28 11.64
N THR A 264 1.65 -17.36 11.82
CA THR A 264 2.09 -18.55 12.56
C THR A 264 2.69 -19.63 11.65
N ASN A 265 3.02 -19.26 10.42
CA ASN A 265 3.72 -20.07 9.42
C ASN A 265 4.35 -19.12 8.38
N ASP A 266 5.07 -19.69 7.42
CA ASP A 266 5.73 -19.00 6.32
C ASP A 266 4.97 -19.07 4.98
N VAL A 267 3.69 -19.42 5.01
CA VAL A 267 2.86 -19.56 3.80
C VAL A 267 2.43 -18.18 3.30
N LEU A 268 2.82 -17.87 2.07
CA LEU A 268 2.53 -16.59 1.42
C LEU A 268 1.09 -16.50 0.87
N PHE A 269 0.57 -17.60 0.31
CA PHE A 269 -0.80 -17.70 -0.18
C PHE A 269 -1.72 -18.19 0.93
N ALA A 270 -2.35 -17.25 1.63
CA ALA A 270 -3.27 -17.55 2.72
C ALA A 270 -4.62 -16.89 2.47
N THR A 271 -5.62 -17.68 2.08
CA THR A 271 -7.00 -17.19 1.84
C THR A 271 -7.84 -17.16 3.11
N VAL A 272 -7.35 -17.79 4.19
CA VAL A 272 -7.98 -17.85 5.51
C VAL A 272 -6.89 -17.84 6.59
N GLY A 273 -7.29 -17.68 7.86
CA GLY A 273 -6.44 -18.00 9.01
C GLY A 273 -5.45 -16.93 9.45
N ASN A 274 -5.16 -15.87 8.69
CA ASN A 274 -4.29 -14.77 9.18
C ASN A 274 -5.05 -13.68 9.93
N HIS A 275 -6.38 -13.67 9.87
CA HIS A 275 -7.23 -12.78 10.65
C HIS A 275 -8.25 -13.58 11.45
N MET A 276 -8.72 -13.01 12.56
CA MET A 276 -9.88 -13.50 13.31
C MET A 276 -10.97 -12.44 13.31
N HIS A 277 -12.21 -12.87 13.21
CA HIS A 277 -13.37 -11.99 13.22
C HIS A 277 -14.24 -12.40 14.39
N VAL A 278 -14.62 -11.42 15.21
CA VAL A 278 -15.64 -11.60 16.25
C VAL A 278 -16.73 -10.60 15.92
N SER A 279 -17.72 -11.03 15.14
CA SER A 279 -18.84 -10.17 14.76
C SER A 279 -19.90 -10.14 15.86
N SER A 280 -19.93 -11.16 16.73
CA SER A 280 -20.79 -11.26 17.89
C SER A 280 -20.12 -12.09 19.00
N PRO A 281 -20.60 -12.01 20.26
CA PRO A 281 -20.13 -12.87 21.34
C PRO A 281 -20.33 -14.38 21.09
N GLU A 282 -21.26 -14.75 20.21
CA GLU A 282 -21.57 -16.16 19.86
C GLU A 282 -20.59 -16.72 18.82
N GLU A 283 -19.99 -15.85 18.01
CA GLU A 283 -18.92 -16.19 17.06
C GLU A 283 -17.52 -16.13 17.71
N ALA A 284 -17.43 -15.69 18.96
CA ALA A 284 -16.18 -15.70 19.69
C ALA A 284 -15.73 -17.15 19.93
N GLU A 285 -14.50 -17.45 19.53
CA GLU A 285 -13.89 -18.74 19.84
C GLU A 285 -13.96 -19.01 21.34
N SER A 286 -14.38 -20.22 21.72
CA SER A 286 -14.41 -20.62 23.12
C SER A 286 -13.01 -20.56 23.71
N GLU A 287 -12.88 -20.31 25.02
CA GLU A 287 -11.56 -20.25 25.66
C GLU A 287 -10.77 -21.57 25.50
N ILE A 288 -11.47 -22.71 25.45
CA ILE A 288 -10.87 -24.02 25.18
C ILE A 288 -10.22 -24.05 23.79
N GLU A 289 -10.91 -23.52 22.78
CA GLU A 289 -10.42 -23.48 21.41
C GLU A 289 -9.29 -22.46 21.25
N LEU A 290 -9.40 -21.28 21.86
CA LEU A 290 -8.32 -20.30 21.92
C LEU A 290 -7.08 -20.89 22.57
N GLN A 291 -7.23 -21.67 23.64
CA GLN A 291 -6.11 -22.35 24.29
C GLN A 291 -5.47 -23.38 23.36
N ARG A 292 -6.26 -24.20 22.66
CA ARG A 292 -5.76 -25.15 21.65
C ARG A 292 -4.95 -24.42 20.56
N LEU A 293 -5.49 -23.33 20.03
CA LEU A 293 -4.80 -22.52 19.01
C LEU A 293 -3.50 -21.90 19.53
N ARG A 294 -3.47 -21.42 20.77
CA ARG A 294 -2.25 -20.92 21.43
C ARG A 294 -1.21 -22.03 21.55
N ASP A 295 -1.63 -23.23 21.94
CA ASP A 295 -0.73 -24.37 22.13
C ASP A 295 -0.08 -24.82 20.82
N GLU A 296 -0.80 -24.72 19.69
CA GLU A 296 -0.33 -25.04 18.33
C GLU A 296 0.70 -24.06 17.76
N VAL A 297 0.84 -22.86 18.33
CA VAL A 297 1.84 -21.89 17.84
C VAL A 297 3.26 -22.41 18.07
N VAL A 298 3.98 -22.63 16.97
CA VAL A 298 5.42 -22.95 16.91
C VAL A 298 6.17 -21.68 16.53
N ILE A 299 7.09 -21.24 17.39
CA ILE A 299 7.80 -19.95 17.23
C ILE A 299 8.69 -19.93 15.98
N ASP A 300 9.37 -21.04 15.68
CA ASP A 300 10.27 -21.14 14.53
C ASP A 300 9.53 -21.03 13.19
N ASP A 301 8.21 -21.29 13.18
CA ASP A 301 7.35 -21.13 12.01
C ASP A 301 6.78 -19.71 11.91
N CYS A 302 6.78 -18.94 13.00
CA CYS A 302 6.26 -17.58 13.01
C CYS A 302 7.10 -16.65 12.11
N ARG A 303 6.40 -15.77 11.38
CA ARG A 303 7.02 -14.74 10.56
C ARG A 303 6.45 -13.37 10.87
N LEU A 304 7.30 -12.36 10.92
CA LEU A 304 6.86 -10.98 10.73
C LEU A 304 6.50 -10.81 9.24
N ARG A 305 5.21 -10.73 8.94
CA ARG A 305 4.69 -10.47 7.61
C ARG A 305 4.48 -8.97 7.43
N CYS A 306 5.13 -8.39 6.43
CA CYS A 306 4.95 -6.99 6.06
C CYS A 306 4.57 -6.85 4.60
N GLU A 307 3.68 -5.90 4.31
CA GLU A 307 3.26 -5.56 2.96
C GLU A 307 3.63 -4.11 2.69
N ARG A 308 4.48 -3.92 1.67
CA ARG A 308 4.72 -2.61 1.08
C ARG A 308 3.60 -2.33 0.09
N GLN A 309 2.65 -1.51 0.49
CA GLN A 309 1.45 -1.22 -0.28
C GLN A 309 1.61 0.12 -0.98
N THR A 310 1.19 0.19 -2.24
CA THR A 310 1.25 1.37 -3.10
C THR A 310 -0.11 1.63 -3.72
N LEU A 311 -0.39 2.89 -4.04
CA LEU A 311 -1.61 3.30 -4.72
C LEU A 311 -1.31 4.41 -5.72
N HIS A 312 -1.78 4.26 -6.95
CA HIS A 312 -1.71 5.29 -7.99
C HIS A 312 -2.92 5.22 -8.92
N ARG A 313 -3.11 6.26 -9.74
CA ARG A 313 -4.20 6.34 -10.73
C ARG A 313 -3.69 6.19 -12.16
N LEU A 314 -4.18 5.19 -12.88
CA LEU A 314 -3.86 5.01 -14.29
C LEU A 314 -4.24 6.24 -15.16
N PRO A 315 -3.36 6.69 -16.07
CA PRO A 315 -3.55 7.94 -16.79
C PRO A 315 -4.67 7.91 -17.83
N GLU A 316 -4.94 6.80 -18.50
CA GLU A 316 -5.96 6.69 -19.56
C GLU A 316 -7.33 6.35 -18.97
N THR A 317 -7.43 5.23 -18.25
CA THR A 317 -8.72 4.74 -17.71
C THR A 317 -9.13 5.42 -16.42
N GLY A 318 -8.21 6.09 -15.72
CA GLY A 318 -8.47 6.69 -14.41
C GLY A 318 -8.68 5.68 -13.29
N ALA A 319 -8.49 4.38 -13.55
CA ALA A 319 -8.60 3.35 -12.52
C ALA A 319 -7.54 3.52 -11.44
N LEU A 320 -7.88 3.16 -10.20
CA LEU A 320 -6.90 3.10 -9.13
C LEU A 320 -6.27 1.70 -9.10
N VAL A 321 -4.94 1.66 -9.01
CA VAL A 321 -4.17 0.43 -8.87
C VAL A 321 -3.59 0.42 -7.47
N PHE A 322 -4.15 -0.43 -6.62
CA PHE A 322 -3.57 -0.77 -5.33
C PHE A 322 -2.65 -1.97 -5.53
N ALA A 323 -1.36 -1.81 -5.26
CA ALA A 323 -0.38 -2.87 -5.47
C ALA A 323 0.42 -3.13 -4.21
N PHE A 324 0.82 -4.37 -3.96
CA PHE A 324 1.66 -4.68 -2.82
C PHE A 324 2.65 -5.80 -3.07
N LYS A 325 3.81 -5.67 -2.41
CA LYS A 325 4.78 -6.76 -2.27
C LYS A 325 4.85 -7.20 -0.82
N THR A 326 4.72 -8.51 -0.61
CA THR A 326 4.75 -9.15 0.71
C THR A 326 6.14 -9.65 1.03
N TYR A 327 6.61 -9.35 2.24
CA TYR A 327 7.86 -9.81 2.83
C TYR A 327 7.56 -10.63 4.08
N LEU A 328 8.32 -11.70 4.28
CA LEU A 328 8.31 -12.51 5.50
C LEU A 328 9.72 -12.45 6.10
N TYR A 329 9.81 -12.07 7.37
CA TYR A 329 11.05 -12.13 8.14
C TYR A 329 10.85 -13.12 9.29
N THR A 330 11.88 -13.88 9.62
CA THR A 330 11.89 -14.67 10.84
C THR A 330 11.89 -13.73 12.06
N LEU A 331 11.34 -14.20 13.17
CA LEU A 331 11.41 -13.43 14.42
C LEU A 331 12.84 -13.35 14.95
N GLN A 332 13.67 -14.36 14.67
CA GLN A 332 15.08 -14.37 15.02
C GLN A 332 15.84 -13.24 14.32
N GLU A 333 15.62 -12.99 13.02
CA GLU A 333 16.24 -11.86 12.32
C GLU A 333 15.92 -10.51 12.98
N VAL A 334 14.67 -10.31 13.41
CA VAL A 334 14.27 -9.07 14.12
C VAL A 334 14.96 -8.97 15.48
N LYS A 335 15.13 -10.10 16.17
CA LYS A 335 15.81 -10.17 17.46
C LYS A 335 17.31 -9.90 17.33
N ASP A 336 17.97 -10.47 16.32
CA ASP A 336 19.39 -10.27 16.01
C ASP A 336 19.70 -8.81 15.63
N GLU A 337 18.72 -8.09 15.09
CA GLU A 337 18.78 -6.64 14.85
C GLU A 337 18.65 -5.79 16.14
N GLY A 338 18.44 -6.41 17.30
CA GLY A 338 18.20 -5.72 18.57
C GLY A 338 16.81 -5.11 18.70
N LEU A 339 15.85 -5.53 17.86
CA LEU A 339 14.50 -4.97 17.80
C LEU A 339 13.44 -5.84 18.47
N GLY A 340 13.85 -6.89 19.21
CA GLY A 340 12.94 -7.82 19.90
C GLY A 340 11.95 -7.12 20.82
N GLU A 341 12.46 -6.33 21.76
CA GLU A 341 11.64 -5.53 22.70
C GLU A 341 10.73 -4.53 21.99
N VAL A 342 11.23 -3.89 20.92
CA VAL A 342 10.45 -2.90 20.15
C VAL A 342 9.28 -3.57 19.42
N LEU A 343 9.48 -4.76 18.87
CA LEU A 343 8.40 -5.55 18.28
C LEU A 343 7.43 -6.06 19.35
N ALA A 344 7.93 -6.52 20.51
CA ALA A 344 7.08 -6.95 21.62
C ALA A 344 6.16 -5.81 22.11
N GLU A 345 6.69 -4.59 22.26
CA GLU A 345 5.90 -3.41 22.59
C GLU A 345 4.87 -3.07 21.50
N ALA A 346 5.23 -3.23 20.23
CA ALA A 346 4.29 -3.01 19.12
C ALA A 346 3.18 -4.05 19.04
N ILE A 347 3.44 -5.31 19.44
CA ILE A 347 2.43 -6.37 19.56
C ILE A 347 1.41 -5.99 20.64
N ASP A 348 1.89 -5.57 21.81
CA ASP A 348 1.06 -5.01 22.87
C ASP A 348 0.25 -3.78 22.40
N GLY A 349 0.88 -2.96 21.56
CA GLY A 349 0.29 -1.76 20.97
C GLY A 349 -0.95 -2.02 20.12
N LEU A 350 -1.14 -3.25 19.60
CA LEU A 350 -2.33 -3.64 18.84
C LEU A 350 -3.61 -3.50 19.68
N GLY A 351 -3.57 -3.86 20.96
CA GLY A 351 -4.71 -3.77 21.89
C GLY A 351 -4.83 -2.42 22.60
N LYS A 352 -3.72 -1.68 22.75
CA LYS A 352 -3.65 -0.40 23.49
C LYS A 352 -4.00 0.84 22.67
N GLY A 353 -4.23 0.66 21.37
CA GLY A 353 -4.36 1.73 20.40
C GLY A 353 -5.77 2.32 20.25
N SER A 354 -6.00 3.01 19.12
CA SER A 354 -7.27 3.64 18.78
C SER A 354 -8.44 2.68 18.54
N VAL A 355 -8.15 1.38 18.39
CA VAL A 355 -9.11 0.31 18.11
C VAL A 355 -8.64 -0.97 18.81
N ALA A 356 -9.15 -1.24 20.01
CA ALA A 356 -8.73 -2.39 20.83
C ALA A 356 -8.95 -3.75 20.12
N GLY A 357 -10.01 -3.87 19.30
CA GLY A 357 -10.29 -5.09 18.54
C GLY A 357 -9.24 -5.46 17.49
N MET A 358 -8.25 -4.59 17.23
CA MET A 358 -7.18 -4.87 16.27
C MET A 358 -6.28 -6.03 16.72
N GLU A 359 -6.09 -6.21 18.02
CA GLU A 359 -5.35 -7.37 18.57
C GLU A 359 -6.00 -8.69 18.16
N VAL A 360 -7.33 -8.80 18.35
CA VAL A 360 -8.10 -9.98 17.92
C VAL A 360 -8.06 -10.11 16.40
N TYR A 361 -8.30 -9.02 15.67
CA TYR A 361 -8.31 -9.02 14.21
C TYR A 361 -7.00 -9.57 13.61
N LYS A 362 -5.85 -9.15 14.14
CA LYS A 362 -4.52 -9.64 13.72
C LYS A 362 -4.07 -10.93 14.42
N ARG A 363 -4.99 -11.60 15.12
CA ARG A 363 -4.76 -12.85 15.87
C ARG A 363 -3.74 -12.75 17.00
N GLY A 364 -3.44 -11.56 17.50
CA GLY A 364 -2.52 -11.34 18.62
C GLY A 364 -2.87 -12.16 19.86
N VAL A 365 -4.16 -12.40 20.12
CA VAL A 365 -4.61 -13.23 21.25
C VAL A 365 -4.23 -14.72 21.16
N VAL A 366 -3.77 -15.19 19.99
CA VAL A 366 -3.32 -16.58 19.75
C VAL A 366 -1.79 -16.69 19.83
N TRP A 367 -1.05 -15.84 19.11
CA TRP A 367 0.40 -15.94 19.01
C TRP A 367 1.17 -14.96 19.91
N GLY A 368 0.51 -13.90 20.41
CA GLY A 368 1.14 -12.75 21.03
C GLY A 368 2.01 -13.08 22.23
N GLU A 369 1.50 -13.85 23.19
CA GLU A 369 2.23 -14.19 24.42
C GLU A 369 3.50 -15.01 24.14
N LYS A 370 3.39 -16.08 23.34
CA LYS A 370 4.55 -16.91 22.96
C LYS A 370 5.59 -16.10 22.19
N VAL A 371 5.14 -15.28 21.23
CA VAL A 371 6.02 -14.46 20.39
C VAL A 371 6.75 -13.40 21.22
N LYS A 372 6.04 -12.65 22.08
CA LYS A 372 6.67 -11.67 22.98
C LYS A 372 7.69 -12.32 23.91
N LYS A 373 7.36 -13.48 24.50
CA LYS A 373 8.30 -14.23 25.36
C LYS A 373 9.58 -14.61 24.62
N PHE A 374 9.49 -15.00 23.36
CA PHE A 374 10.67 -15.31 22.53
C PHE A 374 11.48 -14.05 22.19
N LEU A 375 10.81 -12.94 21.85
CA LEU A 375 11.46 -11.69 21.48
C LEU A 375 12.24 -11.07 22.65
N SER A 376 11.75 -11.26 23.88
CA SER A 376 12.35 -10.73 25.12
C SER A 376 13.35 -11.66 25.82
N SER A 377 13.62 -12.86 25.28
CA SER A 377 14.49 -13.86 25.94
C SER A 377 15.98 -13.71 25.72
#